data_AF-A0A5E3X6C7-F1
#
_entry.id   AF-A0A5E3X6C7-F1
#
_cell.length_a   1.000
_cell.length_b   1.000
_cell.length_c   1.000
_cell.angle_alpha   90.00
_cell.angle_beta   90.00
_cell.angle_gamma   90.00
#
_symmetry.space_group_name_H-M   'P 1'
#
loop_
_entity.id
_entity.type
_entity.pdbx_description
1 polymer ?
#
loop_
_entity_poly.entity_id
_entity_poly.type
_entity_poly.pdbx_seq_one_letter_code
_entity_poly.pdbx_strand_id
1 'polypeptide(L)'
;MSEVSNNHIAAVAPPASPPVVHRSVDRNIVLFTVERANDGVPHITYFGVRESTIRRMSVHFENIFSLDQGPFMQASATYDGLRAIEMVQDDPADVEAYLAAHHTGYLDSVIESRSHPVHGLLDVPAIHYGVLRLADKYVATDTFMHVVTKPFCEIWPSHLSKWIERTHRLRTRAYSEFQPADAFLDEGALSWDQTALYPNPVPMYVFALKHEILHALLPVLACDIGSTFQRDPDSLEDFVGGDGSYRYLKWSPLGEYDQKELQEGCRVMHLDCARKLDFEVFVDQRIQAAPHRCRYSTNGTIDGYELPCISGLDRFWTRRVYSVLNSPTWSIDLLQLPTELTADTFPEGACASCAFAMINHIRDAQYVIWVKLPIYFRLFGLVPAEWGFGPDRVKRIAMLPKIWRTEVTEILERGPGEGQTIYDQLRNGAPR
;
A
#
# COMPACT_ATOMS: atom_id res chain seq x y z
N MET A 1 21.04 -44.63 34.65
CA MET A 1 21.75 -43.49 35.26
C MET A 1 21.71 -42.37 34.23
N SER A 2 20.73 -41.50 34.35
CA SER A 2 20.49 -40.34 33.47
C SER A 2 20.43 -39.11 34.37
N GLU A 3 21.43 -38.24 34.27
CA GLU A 3 21.45 -36.98 34.99
C GLU A 3 20.54 -35.97 34.30
N VAL A 4 19.53 -35.53 35.05
CA VAL A 4 18.65 -34.41 34.73
C VAL A 4 19.39 -33.14 35.10
N SER A 5 19.75 -32.32 34.11
CA SER A 5 20.36 -31.02 34.33
C SER A 5 19.27 -30.01 34.72
N ASN A 6 19.26 -29.62 36.00
CA ASN A 6 18.42 -28.55 36.54
C ASN A 6 18.93 -27.19 36.04
N ASN A 7 18.20 -26.57 35.12
CA ASN A 7 18.37 -25.15 34.78
C ASN A 7 17.79 -24.30 35.92
N HIS A 8 18.65 -23.87 36.83
CA HIS A 8 18.34 -22.79 37.77
C HIS A 8 18.21 -21.46 37.01
N ILE A 9 17.02 -20.87 37.07
CA ILE A 9 16.80 -19.45 36.75
C ILE A 9 17.59 -18.64 37.78
N ALA A 10 18.71 -18.06 37.33
CA ALA A 10 19.51 -17.17 38.16
C ALA A 10 18.73 -15.87 38.42
N ALA A 11 18.57 -15.51 39.70
CA ALA A 11 18.05 -14.22 40.10
C ALA A 11 18.96 -13.11 39.56
N VAL A 12 18.44 -12.27 38.68
CA VAL A 12 19.14 -11.12 38.11
C VAL A 12 19.33 -10.08 39.21
N ALA A 13 20.58 -9.67 39.45
CA ALA A 13 20.90 -8.63 40.43
C ALA A 13 20.28 -7.27 40.01
N PRO A 14 19.80 -6.46 40.96
CA PRO A 14 19.19 -5.17 40.63
C PRO A 14 20.21 -4.21 39.99
N PRO A 15 19.81 -3.43 38.96
CA PRO A 15 20.72 -2.55 38.22
C PRO A 15 21.26 -1.40 39.08
N ALA A 16 22.48 -0.95 38.75
CA ALA A 16 23.23 0.10 39.46
C ALA A 16 22.74 1.54 39.20
N SER A 17 21.80 1.72 38.28
CA SER A 17 21.20 3.01 37.93
C SER A 17 19.74 3.06 38.38
N PRO A 18 19.26 4.17 38.96
CA PRO A 18 17.86 4.28 39.33
C PRO A 18 16.99 4.17 38.07
N PRO A 19 15.95 3.33 38.08
CA PRO A 19 15.08 3.18 36.92
C PRO A 19 14.35 4.47 36.58
N VAL A 20 14.11 4.70 35.29
CA VAL A 20 13.14 5.69 34.84
C VAL A 20 11.75 5.12 35.10
N VAL A 21 10.94 5.82 35.91
CA VAL A 21 9.62 5.36 36.35
C VAL A 21 8.53 6.32 35.87
N HIS A 22 7.64 5.84 34.99
CA HIS A 22 6.42 6.56 34.62
C HIS A 22 5.30 6.17 35.59
N ARG A 23 4.94 7.08 36.50
CA ARG A 23 4.02 6.81 37.62
C ARG A 23 2.58 7.22 37.29
N SER A 24 1.70 6.23 37.11
CA SER A 24 0.25 6.40 37.32
C SER A 24 -0.09 6.28 38.81
N VAL A 25 -0.94 7.17 39.32
CA VAL A 25 -1.33 7.25 40.74
C VAL A 25 -2.15 6.04 41.18
N ASP A 26 -2.84 5.37 40.25
CA ASP A 26 -3.76 4.26 40.50
C ASP A 26 -3.31 2.94 39.85
N ARG A 27 -2.00 2.70 39.77
CA ARG A 27 -1.43 1.48 39.19
C ARG A 27 -1.60 0.28 40.11
N ASN A 28 -1.90 -0.90 39.56
CA ASN A 28 -1.96 -2.15 40.31
C ASN A 28 -1.02 -3.24 39.74
N ILE A 29 -0.35 -2.95 38.62
CA ILE A 29 0.71 -3.77 38.03
C ILE A 29 1.79 -2.86 37.43
N VAL A 30 2.94 -3.44 37.13
CA VAL A 30 4.08 -2.78 36.51
C VAL A 30 4.50 -3.58 35.28
N LEU A 31 4.59 -2.91 34.14
CA LEU A 31 5.27 -3.46 32.96
C LEU A 31 6.72 -2.95 32.97
N PHE A 32 7.69 -3.75 32.54
CA PHE A 32 9.05 -3.28 32.42
C PHE A 32 9.74 -3.81 31.17
N THR A 33 10.62 -2.99 30.58
CA THR A 33 11.51 -3.39 29.49
C THR A 33 12.94 -3.47 29.99
N VAL A 34 13.75 -4.32 29.36
CA VAL A 34 15.19 -4.45 29.65
C VAL A 34 15.97 -4.19 28.37
N GLU A 35 16.63 -3.03 28.30
CA GLU A 35 17.55 -2.70 27.22
C GLU A 35 18.96 -3.03 27.64
N ARG A 36 19.70 -3.76 26.81
CA ARG A 36 21.14 -3.93 27.02
C ARG A 36 21.87 -2.85 26.24
N ALA A 37 22.40 -1.85 26.94
CA ALA A 37 23.22 -0.84 26.31
C ALA A 37 24.57 -1.44 25.87
N ASN A 38 25.28 -0.73 24.99
CA ASN A 38 26.58 -1.14 24.46
C ASN A 38 27.66 -1.31 25.53
N ASP A 39 27.45 -0.77 26.73
CA ASP A 39 28.30 -0.92 27.91
C ASP A 39 28.07 -2.24 28.67
N GLY A 40 27.11 -3.06 28.23
CA GLY A 40 26.75 -4.32 28.85
C GLY A 40 25.86 -4.18 30.10
N VAL A 41 25.47 -2.97 30.49
CA VAL A 41 24.61 -2.72 31.64
C VAL A 41 23.14 -2.79 31.19
N PRO A 42 22.28 -3.59 31.87
CA PRO A 42 20.86 -3.60 31.58
C PRO A 42 20.21 -2.31 32.11
N HIS A 43 19.65 -1.51 31.22
CA HIS A 43 18.76 -0.41 31.53
C HIS A 43 17.33 -0.94 31.64
N ILE A 44 16.72 -0.75 32.80
CA ILE A 44 15.35 -1.20 33.06
C ILE A 44 14.43 0.01 33.16
N THR A 45 13.39 0.03 32.34
CA THR A 45 12.35 1.08 32.34
C THR A 45 11.05 0.48 32.86
N TYR A 46 10.40 1.17 33.80
CA TYR A 46 9.18 0.68 34.46
C TYR A 46 7.97 1.57 34.14
N PHE A 47 6.86 0.92 33.80
CA PHE A 47 5.59 1.53 33.43
C PHE A 47 4.49 1.10 34.40
N GLY A 48 3.98 2.03 35.21
CA GLY A 48 2.87 1.75 36.12
C GLY A 48 1.53 1.78 35.39
N VAL A 49 0.81 0.66 35.34
CA VAL A 49 -0.46 0.55 34.58
C VAL A 49 -1.57 -0.09 35.41
N ARG A 50 -2.81 0.06 34.92
CA ARG A 50 -4.00 -0.62 35.47
C ARG A 50 -4.27 -1.91 34.70
N GLU A 51 -4.36 -3.02 35.40
CA GLU A 51 -4.70 -4.34 34.86
C GLU A 51 -6.00 -4.30 34.04
N SER A 52 -7.05 -3.66 34.59
CA SER A 52 -8.34 -3.51 33.92
C SER A 52 -8.26 -2.76 32.58
N THR A 53 -7.25 -1.90 32.42
CA THR A 53 -7.01 -1.17 31.19
C THR A 53 -6.38 -2.12 30.17
N ILE A 54 -5.27 -2.76 30.52
CA ILE A 54 -4.54 -3.61 29.57
C ILE A 54 -5.27 -4.91 29.19
N ARG A 55 -6.08 -5.47 30.09
CA ARG A 55 -6.94 -6.63 29.79
C ARG A 55 -7.94 -6.36 28.67
N ARG A 56 -8.57 -5.19 28.71
CA ARG A 56 -9.56 -4.79 27.70
C ARG A 56 -8.95 -4.58 26.32
N MET A 57 -7.64 -4.34 26.27
CA MET A 57 -6.94 -3.96 25.05
C MET A 57 -6.39 -5.16 24.30
N SER A 58 -6.13 -6.26 25.00
CA SER A 58 -5.30 -7.35 24.55
C SER A 58 -5.83 -8.66 25.11
N VAL A 59 -6.15 -9.58 24.20
CA VAL A 59 -6.57 -10.94 24.55
C VAL A 59 -5.44 -11.67 25.29
N HIS A 60 -4.19 -11.38 24.93
CA HIS A 60 -3.03 -11.93 25.62
C HIS A 60 -3.00 -11.55 27.10
N PHE A 61 -3.16 -10.26 27.40
CA PHE A 61 -3.20 -9.79 28.78
C PHE A 61 -4.45 -10.31 29.50
N GLU A 62 -5.61 -10.30 28.86
CA GLU A 62 -6.83 -10.91 29.44
C GLU A 62 -6.59 -12.34 29.90
N ASN A 63 -5.93 -13.16 29.08
CA ASN A 63 -5.60 -14.55 29.42
C ASN A 63 -4.60 -14.65 30.58
N ILE A 64 -3.56 -13.82 30.59
CA ILE A 64 -2.55 -13.78 31.68
C ILE A 64 -3.20 -13.48 33.03
N PHE A 65 -4.21 -12.61 33.06
CA PHE A 65 -4.84 -12.16 34.29
C PHE A 65 -6.10 -12.94 34.69
N SER A 66 -6.69 -13.72 33.78
CA SER A 66 -7.90 -14.49 34.06
C SER A 66 -7.64 -15.91 34.59
N LEU A 67 -6.43 -16.44 34.40
CA LEU A 67 -6.05 -17.75 34.92
C LEU A 67 -5.69 -17.67 36.41
N ASP A 68 -6.16 -18.62 37.21
CA ASP A 68 -5.79 -18.77 38.63
C ASP A 68 -4.32 -19.24 38.72
N GLN A 69 -3.40 -18.28 38.63
CA GLN A 69 -1.97 -18.54 38.53
C GLN A 69 -1.29 -18.77 39.89
N GLY A 70 -1.98 -19.37 40.87
CA GLY A 70 -1.50 -19.57 42.25
C GLY A 70 -0.02 -20.02 42.39
N PRO A 71 0.50 -20.95 41.57
CA PRO A 71 1.92 -21.35 41.58
C PRO A 71 2.87 -20.41 40.81
N PHE A 72 2.39 -19.74 39.76
CA PHE A 72 3.18 -18.77 38.97
C PHE A 72 3.35 -17.43 39.73
N MET A 73 2.39 -17.10 40.59
CA MET A 73 2.35 -15.90 41.43
C MET A 73 3.45 -15.87 42.51
N GLN A 74 4.00 -17.03 42.90
CA GLN A 74 5.14 -17.10 43.84
C GLN A 74 6.50 -16.89 43.16
N ALA A 75 6.57 -16.99 41.83
CA ALA A 75 7.80 -16.86 41.05
C ALA A 75 7.90 -15.56 40.23
N SER A 76 6.82 -14.76 40.15
CA SER A 76 6.82 -13.50 39.41
C SER A 76 7.58 -12.40 40.17
N ALA A 77 8.45 -11.68 39.46
CA ALA A 77 9.10 -10.50 39.99
C ALA A 77 8.07 -9.47 40.49
N THR A 78 8.34 -8.87 41.65
CA THR A 78 7.53 -7.78 42.21
C THR A 78 8.33 -6.49 42.24
N TYR A 79 7.71 -5.36 41.92
CA TYR A 79 8.31 -4.02 42.02
C TYR A 79 7.39 -3.12 42.85
N ASP A 80 7.89 -2.50 43.91
CA ASP A 80 7.09 -1.73 44.89
C ASP A 80 5.88 -2.52 45.44
N GLY A 81 6.01 -3.84 45.62
CA GLY A 81 4.92 -4.72 46.06
C GLY A 81 3.83 -4.97 45.02
N LEU A 82 3.99 -4.44 43.80
CA LEU A 82 3.12 -4.69 42.66
C LEU A 82 3.68 -5.82 41.79
N ARG A 83 2.79 -6.54 41.10
CA ARG A 83 3.17 -7.54 40.10
C ARG A 83 3.93 -6.86 38.95
N ALA A 84 5.14 -7.35 38.64
CA ALA A 84 5.93 -6.88 37.51
C ALA A 84 5.90 -7.88 36.35
N ILE A 85 5.71 -7.40 35.12
CA ILE A 85 5.69 -8.22 33.90
C ILE A 85 6.71 -7.64 32.92
N GLU A 86 7.59 -8.51 32.43
CA GLU A 86 8.59 -8.13 31.43
C GLU A 86 7.96 -8.04 30.04
N MET A 87 8.23 -6.94 29.36
CA MET A 87 7.93 -6.69 27.94
C MET A 87 9.16 -7.12 27.13
N VAL A 88 9.28 -8.43 26.90
CA VAL A 88 10.49 -9.10 26.41
C VAL A 88 10.86 -8.61 25.01
N GLN A 89 12.07 -8.06 24.86
CA GLN A 89 12.62 -7.53 23.59
C GLN A 89 11.83 -6.34 23.00
N ASP A 90 11.07 -5.61 23.82
CA ASP A 90 10.34 -4.42 23.37
C ASP A 90 11.12 -3.14 23.69
N ASP A 91 11.08 -2.21 22.74
CA ASP A 91 11.64 -0.88 22.90
C ASP A 91 10.79 -0.07 23.91
N PRO A 92 11.40 0.59 24.92
CA PRO A 92 10.66 1.36 25.92
C PRO A 92 9.81 2.48 25.32
N ALA A 93 10.26 3.15 24.26
CA ALA A 93 9.49 4.22 23.62
C ALA A 93 8.28 3.65 22.87
N ASP A 94 8.42 2.47 22.25
CA ASP A 94 7.28 1.75 21.68
C ASP A 94 6.27 1.35 22.76
N VAL A 95 6.73 0.87 23.92
CA VAL A 95 5.85 0.51 25.05
C VAL A 95 5.13 1.73 25.60
N GLU A 96 5.83 2.85 25.80
CA GLU A 96 5.21 4.11 26.21
C GLU A 96 4.14 4.56 25.22
N ALA A 97 4.45 4.53 23.93
CA ALA A 97 3.54 4.87 22.84
C ALA A 97 2.32 3.97 22.78
N TYR A 98 2.51 2.65 22.92
CA TYR A 98 1.43 1.67 22.96
C TYR A 98 0.50 1.97 24.14
N LEU A 99 1.04 2.19 25.33
CA LEU A 99 0.24 2.55 26.51
C LEU A 99 -0.50 3.88 26.31
N ALA A 100 0.16 4.89 25.72
CA ALA A 100 -0.44 6.18 25.43
C ALA A 100 -1.56 6.11 24.38
N ALA A 101 -1.44 5.23 23.39
CA ALA A 101 -2.41 5.02 22.31
C ALA A 101 -3.80 4.59 22.81
N HIS A 102 -3.91 4.11 24.04
CA HIS A 102 -5.18 3.75 24.66
C HIS A 102 -5.94 4.94 25.25
N HIS A 103 -5.28 6.08 25.44
CA HIS A 103 -5.99 7.30 25.75
C HIS A 103 -6.79 7.74 24.52
N THR A 104 -8.10 7.91 24.71
CA THR A 104 -9.02 8.33 23.64
C THR A 104 -8.49 9.59 22.96
N GLY A 105 -8.38 9.54 21.63
CA GLY A 105 -7.92 10.66 20.81
C GLY A 105 -6.40 10.84 20.73
N TYR A 106 -5.58 10.04 21.42
CA TYR A 106 -4.13 10.17 21.33
C TYR A 106 -3.62 9.94 19.90
N LEU A 107 -3.92 8.78 19.30
CA LEU A 107 -3.47 8.47 17.94
C LEU A 107 -4.07 9.43 16.90
N ASP A 108 -5.33 9.84 17.06
CA ASP A 108 -5.94 10.84 16.19
C ASP A 108 -5.22 12.20 16.31
N SER A 109 -4.87 12.65 17.51
CA SER A 109 -4.11 13.89 17.70
C SER A 109 -2.71 13.83 17.09
N VAL A 110 -2.07 12.65 17.10
CA VAL A 110 -0.80 12.43 16.42
C VAL A 110 -0.97 12.54 14.90
N ILE A 111 -2.03 11.95 14.35
CA ILE A 111 -2.34 12.05 12.92
C ILE A 111 -2.62 13.50 12.53
N GLU A 112 -3.48 14.20 13.27
CA GLU A 112 -3.85 15.60 13.01
C GLU A 112 -2.62 16.52 13.07
N SER A 113 -1.77 16.38 14.08
CA SER A 113 -0.55 17.21 14.23
C SER A 113 0.51 16.95 13.15
N ARG A 114 0.44 15.81 12.45
CA ARG A 114 1.38 15.44 11.37
C ARG A 114 0.77 15.59 9.97
N SER A 115 -0.52 15.88 9.86
CA SER A 115 -1.22 16.01 8.59
C SER A 115 -0.97 17.37 7.95
N HIS A 116 -0.63 17.36 6.66
CA HIS A 116 -0.57 18.59 5.87
C HIS A 116 -1.98 19.10 5.56
N PRO A 117 -2.29 20.41 5.70
CA PRO A 117 -3.65 20.94 5.52
C PRO A 117 -4.27 20.64 4.14
N VAL A 118 -3.44 20.60 3.10
CA VAL A 118 -3.89 20.37 1.71
C VAL A 118 -3.68 18.93 1.26
N HIS A 119 -2.67 18.25 1.79
CA HIS A 119 -2.19 16.98 1.23
C HIS A 119 -2.50 15.77 2.13
N GLY A 120 -3.00 15.99 3.35
CA GLY A 120 -3.19 14.93 4.35
C GLY A 120 -1.86 14.44 4.91
N LEU A 121 -1.82 13.21 5.42
CA LEU A 121 -0.55 12.60 5.85
C LEU A 121 0.43 12.53 4.69
N LEU A 122 1.72 12.79 4.93
CA LEU A 122 2.77 12.62 3.92
C LEU A 122 3.53 11.30 4.09
N ASP A 123 3.66 10.85 5.34
CA ASP A 123 4.23 9.57 5.73
C ASP A 123 3.50 9.04 6.98
N VAL A 124 3.66 7.75 7.28
CA VAL A 124 3.10 7.14 8.49
C VAL A 124 3.90 7.67 9.68
N PRO A 125 3.26 8.25 10.72
CA PRO A 125 4.00 8.72 11.89
C PRO A 125 4.74 7.55 12.56
N ALA A 126 6.05 7.71 12.80
CA ALA A 126 6.95 6.64 13.28
C ALA A 126 6.40 5.82 14.46
N ILE A 127 5.71 6.49 15.38
CA ILE A 127 5.06 5.88 16.54
C ILE A 127 4.07 4.76 16.18
N HIS A 128 3.38 4.84 15.04
CA HIS A 128 2.41 3.83 14.63
C HIS A 128 3.07 2.48 14.28
N TYR A 129 4.33 2.47 13.86
CA TYR A 129 5.05 1.21 13.59
C TYR A 129 5.30 0.43 14.90
N GLY A 130 5.73 1.12 15.96
CA GLY A 130 5.92 0.53 17.29
C GLY A 130 4.63 0.06 17.93
N VAL A 131 3.62 0.94 17.91
CA VAL A 131 2.28 0.63 18.44
C VAL A 131 1.69 -0.59 17.71
N LEU A 132 1.81 -0.69 16.38
CA LEU A 132 1.29 -1.83 15.64
C LEU A 132 2.02 -3.13 15.97
N ARG A 133 3.36 -3.12 16.06
CA ARG A 133 4.13 -4.30 16.45
C ARG A 133 3.69 -4.85 17.81
N LEU A 134 3.52 -3.98 18.79
CA LEU A 134 3.07 -4.37 20.12
C LEU A 134 1.60 -4.79 20.12
N ALA A 135 0.75 -4.10 19.37
CA ALA A 135 -0.65 -4.46 19.23
C ALA A 135 -0.81 -5.87 18.63
N ASP A 136 -0.03 -6.21 17.62
CA ASP A 136 0.00 -7.54 17.00
C ASP A 136 0.56 -8.60 17.96
N LYS A 137 1.73 -8.33 18.56
CA LYS A 137 2.39 -9.21 19.55
C LYS A 137 1.48 -9.57 20.72
N TYR A 138 0.74 -8.60 21.22
CA TYR A 138 -0.15 -8.76 22.36
C TYR A 138 -1.60 -9.05 21.96
N VAL A 139 -1.89 -9.33 20.69
CA VAL A 139 -3.23 -9.70 20.21
C VAL A 139 -4.28 -8.67 20.65
N ALA A 140 -4.07 -7.43 20.20
CA ALA A 140 -4.97 -6.34 20.51
C ALA A 140 -6.34 -6.53 19.83
N THR A 141 -7.37 -5.93 20.40
CA THR A 141 -8.74 -6.02 19.84
C THR A 141 -8.82 -5.43 18.42
N ASP A 142 -9.71 -5.96 17.58
CA ASP A 142 -9.94 -5.46 16.21
C ASP A 142 -10.25 -3.96 16.15
N THR A 143 -10.96 -3.43 17.16
CA THR A 143 -11.27 -2.01 17.27
C THR A 143 -10.00 -1.18 17.43
N PHE A 144 -9.07 -1.62 18.28
CA PHE A 144 -7.79 -0.95 18.46
C PHE A 144 -6.92 -1.06 17.21
N MET A 145 -6.86 -2.26 16.62
CA MET A 145 -6.12 -2.49 15.38
C MET A 145 -6.59 -1.57 14.26
N HIS A 146 -7.91 -1.38 14.10
CA HIS A 146 -8.47 -0.49 13.08
C HIS A 146 -8.01 0.98 13.25
N VAL A 147 -7.90 1.46 14.49
CA VAL A 147 -7.39 2.81 14.78
C VAL A 147 -5.90 2.91 14.46
N VAL A 148 -5.10 1.91 14.87
CA VAL A 148 -3.65 1.89 14.62
C VAL A 148 -3.33 1.81 13.13
N THR A 149 -4.11 1.09 12.33
CA THR A 149 -3.87 0.91 10.90
C THR A 149 -4.34 2.09 10.03
N LYS A 150 -5.14 3.01 10.58
CA LYS A 150 -5.72 4.16 9.86
C LYS A 150 -4.71 4.95 9.01
N PRO A 151 -3.56 5.42 9.51
CA PRO A 151 -2.61 6.19 8.70
C PRO A 151 -1.99 5.36 7.57
N PHE A 152 -1.79 4.06 7.76
CA PHE A 152 -1.26 3.18 6.72
C PHE A 152 -2.25 3.07 5.55
N CYS A 153 -3.54 2.88 5.86
CA CYS A 153 -4.61 2.83 4.86
C CYS A 153 -4.89 4.18 4.18
N GLU A 154 -4.59 5.30 4.84
CA GLU A 154 -4.68 6.64 4.22
C GLU A 154 -3.59 6.84 3.17
N ILE A 155 -2.37 6.38 3.45
CA ILE A 155 -1.23 6.57 2.55
C ILE A 155 -1.26 5.61 1.38
N TRP A 156 -1.63 4.35 1.61
CA TRP A 156 -1.77 3.32 0.58
C TRP A 156 -3.20 2.77 0.53
N PRO A 157 -4.17 3.56 0.04
CA PRO A 157 -5.54 3.11 -0.03
C PRO A 157 -5.70 1.96 -1.03
N SER A 158 -6.43 0.92 -0.62
CA SER A 158 -6.74 -0.23 -1.49
C SER A 158 -7.75 0.13 -2.59
N HIS A 159 -8.46 1.25 -2.50
CA HIS A 159 -9.45 1.67 -3.50
C HIS A 159 -8.81 2.54 -4.59
N LEU A 160 -9.04 2.19 -5.86
CA LEU A 160 -8.48 2.88 -7.02
C LEU A 160 -8.75 4.40 -7.01
N SER A 161 -9.98 4.83 -6.73
CA SER A 161 -10.31 6.26 -6.74
C SER A 161 -9.55 7.04 -5.67
N LYS A 162 -9.45 6.48 -4.46
CA LYS A 162 -8.68 7.07 -3.36
C LYS A 162 -7.18 7.07 -3.68
N TRP A 163 -6.67 6.02 -4.32
CA TRP A 163 -5.28 5.94 -4.79
C TRP A 163 -4.98 7.03 -5.83
N ILE A 164 -5.81 7.16 -6.87
CA ILE A 164 -5.66 8.19 -7.90
C ILE A 164 -5.65 9.58 -7.27
N GLU A 165 -6.63 9.87 -6.40
CA GLU A 165 -6.74 11.16 -5.71
C GLU A 165 -5.50 11.45 -4.86
N ARG A 166 -5.06 10.46 -4.08
CA ARG A 166 -3.89 10.58 -3.21
C ARG A 166 -2.61 10.83 -4.01
N THR A 167 -2.36 10.04 -5.03
CA THR A 167 -1.13 10.17 -5.83
C THR A 167 -1.14 11.45 -6.66
N HIS A 168 -2.29 11.90 -7.15
CA HIS A 168 -2.42 13.21 -7.77
C HIS A 168 -2.03 14.34 -6.80
N ARG A 169 -2.54 14.32 -5.56
CA ARG A 169 -2.16 15.31 -4.52
C ARG A 169 -0.66 15.32 -4.25
N LEU A 170 -0.03 14.14 -4.17
CA LEU A 170 1.43 14.03 -3.96
C LEU A 170 2.23 14.55 -5.16
N ARG A 171 1.80 14.27 -6.40
CA ARG A 171 2.42 14.84 -7.61
C ARG A 171 2.29 16.35 -7.65
N THR A 172 1.11 16.89 -7.40
CA THR A 172 0.89 18.34 -7.34
C THR A 172 1.81 19.00 -6.30
N ARG A 173 1.93 18.38 -5.11
CA ARG A 173 2.86 18.84 -4.08
C ARG A 173 4.29 18.84 -4.61
N ALA A 174 4.75 17.72 -5.17
CA ALA A 174 6.09 17.61 -5.71
C ALA A 174 6.37 18.74 -6.70
N TYR A 175 5.50 18.93 -7.70
CA TYR A 175 5.63 20.00 -8.68
C TYR A 175 5.61 21.41 -8.09
N SER A 176 4.83 21.64 -7.02
CA SER A 176 4.77 22.96 -6.37
C SER A 176 5.99 23.28 -5.50
N GLU A 177 6.61 22.27 -4.89
CA GLU A 177 7.85 22.42 -4.12
C GLU A 177 9.06 22.59 -5.04
N PHE A 178 8.94 22.20 -6.30
CA PHE A 178 9.88 22.54 -7.36
C PHE A 178 9.66 23.98 -7.83
N GLN A 179 10.49 24.90 -7.34
CA GLN A 179 10.64 26.23 -7.94
C GLN A 179 11.84 26.19 -8.89
N PRO A 180 11.64 26.19 -10.22
CA PRO A 180 12.75 26.41 -11.15
C PRO A 180 13.08 27.91 -11.15
N ALA A 181 13.62 28.42 -10.04
CA ALA A 181 14.00 29.83 -9.93
C ALA A 181 15.32 30.13 -10.66
N ASP A 182 16.22 29.14 -10.79
CA ASP A 182 17.57 29.34 -11.36
C ASP A 182 17.99 28.28 -12.42
N ALA A 183 17.08 27.39 -12.82
CA ALA A 183 17.37 26.20 -13.64
C ALA A 183 17.42 26.44 -15.16
N PHE A 184 17.22 27.67 -15.63
CA PHE A 184 17.09 28.00 -17.07
C PHE A 184 18.42 28.30 -17.80
N LEU A 185 19.58 28.09 -17.17
CA LEU A 185 20.86 28.57 -17.72
C LEU A 185 21.91 27.51 -18.05
N ASP A 186 21.63 26.21 -17.92
CA ASP A 186 22.59 25.18 -18.37
C ASP A 186 21.89 24.10 -19.20
N GLU A 187 22.36 23.89 -20.43
CA GLU A 187 21.81 23.00 -21.47
C GLU A 187 21.93 21.50 -21.15
N GLY A 188 22.11 21.12 -19.88
CA GLY A 188 22.00 19.74 -19.42
C GLY A 188 20.60 19.50 -18.88
N ALA A 189 19.89 18.49 -19.40
CA ALA A 189 18.58 18.09 -18.87
C ALA A 189 18.67 17.90 -17.35
N LEU A 190 18.11 18.85 -16.59
CA LEU A 190 18.14 18.82 -15.13
C LEU A 190 17.24 17.69 -14.65
N SER A 191 17.86 16.54 -14.39
CA SER A 191 17.18 15.45 -13.71
C SER A 191 16.85 15.90 -12.28
N TRP A 192 15.60 15.76 -11.86
CA TRP A 192 15.12 16.20 -10.55
C TRP A 192 14.60 15.02 -9.72
N ASP A 193 15.33 14.74 -8.63
CA ASP A 193 14.96 13.68 -7.69
C ASP A 193 13.79 14.12 -6.79
N GLN A 194 12.65 13.45 -6.93
CA GLN A 194 11.47 13.62 -6.09
C GLN A 194 11.37 12.60 -4.96
N THR A 195 12.35 11.71 -4.77
CA THR A 195 12.26 10.57 -3.84
C THR A 195 11.79 10.95 -2.45
N ALA A 196 12.33 12.02 -1.88
CA ALA A 196 11.99 12.50 -0.54
C ALA A 196 10.57 13.07 -0.40
N LEU A 197 9.87 13.31 -1.51
CA LEU A 197 8.53 13.91 -1.55
C LEU A 197 7.40 12.88 -1.49
N TYR A 198 7.74 11.59 -1.65
CA TYR A 198 6.81 10.47 -1.61
C TYR A 198 7.12 9.55 -0.43
N PRO A 199 6.10 8.90 0.16
CA PRO A 199 6.33 7.84 1.13
C PRO A 199 7.10 6.69 0.45
N ASN A 200 7.93 5.97 1.22
CA ASN A 200 8.73 4.87 0.67
C ASN A 200 7.97 3.53 0.78
N PRO A 201 7.53 2.92 -0.33
CA PRO A 201 6.70 1.72 -0.30
C PRO A 201 7.53 0.46 -0.01
N VAL A 202 8.86 0.48 -0.20
CA VAL A 202 9.72 -0.69 0.00
C VAL A 202 9.80 -1.15 1.46
N PRO A 203 10.24 -0.30 2.42
CA PRO A 203 10.24 -0.70 3.84
C PRO A 203 8.82 -0.98 4.34
N MET A 204 7.81 -0.29 3.80
CA MET A 204 6.43 -0.54 4.13
C MET A 204 5.95 -1.91 3.66
N TYR A 205 6.33 -2.36 2.46
CA TYR A 205 6.03 -3.69 1.95
C TYR A 205 6.61 -4.79 2.85
N VAL A 206 7.90 -4.65 3.21
CA VAL A 206 8.58 -5.56 4.14
C VAL A 206 7.91 -5.57 5.52
N PHE A 207 7.46 -4.41 5.99
CA PHE A 207 6.74 -4.30 7.26
C PHE A 207 5.34 -4.96 7.18
N ALA A 208 4.59 -4.71 6.11
CA ALA A 208 3.27 -5.29 5.91
C ALA A 208 3.29 -6.81 5.78
N LEU A 209 4.34 -7.40 5.18
CA LEU A 209 4.52 -8.86 5.12
C LEU A 209 4.62 -9.54 6.50
N LYS A 210 4.98 -8.78 7.54
CA LYS A 210 5.12 -9.30 8.92
C LYS A 210 3.85 -9.15 9.75
N HIS A 211 2.85 -8.44 9.25
CA HIS A 211 1.67 -8.05 10.01
C HIS A 211 0.40 -8.30 9.18
N GLU A 212 -0.34 -9.36 9.52
CA GLU A 212 -1.50 -9.83 8.74
C GLU A 212 -2.55 -8.74 8.49
N ILE A 213 -2.80 -7.90 9.50
CA ILE A 213 -3.73 -6.77 9.41
C ILE A 213 -3.40 -5.77 8.29
N LEU A 214 -2.12 -5.73 7.86
CA LEU A 214 -1.63 -4.86 6.79
C LEU A 214 -1.53 -5.57 5.44
N HIS A 215 -1.85 -6.87 5.33
CA HIS A 215 -1.75 -7.59 4.06
C HIS A 215 -2.59 -6.93 2.95
N ALA A 216 -3.72 -6.30 3.31
CA ALA A 216 -4.55 -5.53 2.39
C ALA A 216 -3.82 -4.32 1.75
N LEU A 217 -2.62 -3.94 2.21
CA LEU A 217 -1.80 -2.90 1.58
C LEU A 217 -0.81 -3.47 0.56
N LEU A 218 -0.48 -4.76 0.63
CA LEU A 218 0.56 -5.37 -0.20
C LEU A 218 0.36 -5.15 -1.71
N PRO A 219 -0.86 -5.30 -2.30
CA PRO A 219 -1.01 -5.14 -3.74
C PRO A 219 -0.81 -3.70 -4.22
N VAL A 220 -1.23 -2.70 -3.43
CA VAL A 220 -1.00 -1.27 -3.77
C VAL A 220 0.47 -0.89 -3.55
N LEU A 221 1.12 -1.41 -2.52
CA LEU A 221 2.55 -1.23 -2.28
C LEU A 221 3.38 -1.85 -3.42
N ALA A 222 3.04 -3.06 -3.85
CA ALA A 222 3.68 -3.72 -4.99
C ALA A 222 3.48 -2.93 -6.29
N CYS A 223 2.27 -2.40 -6.51
CA CYS A 223 1.99 -1.52 -7.65
C CYS A 223 2.80 -0.22 -7.58
N ASP A 224 2.96 0.41 -6.41
CA ASP A 224 3.74 1.64 -6.21
C ASP A 224 5.24 1.41 -6.42
N ILE A 225 5.76 0.31 -5.86
CA ILE A 225 7.14 -0.15 -6.07
C ILE A 225 7.39 -0.39 -7.56
N GLY A 226 6.49 -1.12 -8.22
CA GLY A 226 6.55 -1.42 -9.62
C GLY A 226 6.52 -0.16 -10.48
N SER A 227 5.56 0.74 -10.24
CA SER A 227 5.34 1.96 -11.02
C SER A 227 6.46 3.00 -10.86
N THR A 228 7.38 2.80 -9.91
CA THR A 228 8.50 3.70 -9.71
C THR A 228 9.70 3.25 -10.55
N PHE A 229 10.30 4.20 -11.27
CA PHE A 229 11.40 3.94 -12.20
C PHE A 229 12.55 3.20 -11.50
N GLN A 230 12.93 2.03 -12.02
CA GLN A 230 14.15 1.34 -11.62
C GLN A 230 15.32 1.94 -12.42
N ARG A 231 16.12 2.82 -11.80
CA ARG A 231 17.43 3.16 -12.35
C ARG A 231 18.51 3.04 -11.30
N ASP A 232 19.66 2.58 -11.75
CA ASP A 232 20.92 2.80 -11.05
C ASP A 232 21.21 4.31 -11.07
N PRO A 233 21.38 4.98 -9.90
CA PRO A 233 21.69 6.40 -9.83
C PRO A 233 22.97 6.79 -10.60
N ASP A 234 23.84 5.83 -10.92
CA ASP A 234 25.09 6.08 -11.64
C ASP A 234 24.93 6.11 -13.18
N SER A 235 23.74 5.81 -13.72
CA SER A 235 23.46 5.85 -15.17
C SER A 235 22.66 7.12 -15.52
N LEU A 236 23.35 8.21 -15.89
CA LEU A 236 22.73 9.51 -16.22
C LEU A 236 22.39 9.68 -17.72
N GLU A 237 22.79 8.76 -18.59
CA GLU A 237 22.84 9.01 -20.05
C GLU A 237 21.52 8.78 -20.82
N ASP A 238 20.53 8.07 -20.27
CA ASP A 238 19.31 7.67 -21.03
C ASP A 238 18.03 8.44 -20.64
N PHE A 239 18.13 9.66 -20.10
CA PHE A 239 16.92 10.44 -19.81
C PHE A 239 16.32 10.98 -21.12
N VAL A 240 15.53 10.15 -21.82
CA VAL A 240 14.80 10.53 -23.05
C VAL A 240 13.31 10.26 -22.83
N GLY A 241 12.67 11.02 -21.95
CA GLY A 241 11.22 11.00 -21.79
C GLY A 241 10.75 11.55 -20.45
N GLY A 242 10.17 12.75 -20.44
CA GLY A 242 9.60 13.38 -19.25
C GLY A 242 10.07 14.81 -19.04
N ASP A 243 9.56 15.45 -17.99
CA ASP A 243 9.90 16.81 -17.53
C ASP A 243 11.22 16.91 -16.75
N GLY A 244 12.03 15.85 -16.75
CA GLY A 244 13.27 15.76 -15.96
C GLY A 244 13.08 15.09 -14.59
N SER A 245 11.84 14.91 -14.11
CA SER A 245 11.63 14.37 -12.77
C SER A 245 11.75 12.85 -12.67
N TYR A 246 12.26 12.35 -11.54
CA TYR A 246 12.35 10.93 -11.24
C TYR A 246 12.11 10.64 -9.76
N ARG A 247 11.74 9.40 -9.44
CA ARG A 247 11.68 8.86 -8.07
C ARG A 247 12.50 7.58 -8.06
N TYR A 248 13.43 7.48 -7.12
CA TYR A 248 14.32 6.34 -6.95
C TYR A 248 13.91 5.52 -5.72
N LEU A 249 13.89 4.20 -5.85
CA LEU A 249 13.65 3.30 -4.72
C LEU A 249 14.82 2.35 -4.54
N LYS A 250 15.31 2.27 -3.30
CA LYS A 250 16.28 1.24 -2.90
C LYS A 250 15.54 -0.06 -2.63
N TRP A 251 15.75 -1.07 -3.48
CA TRP A 251 15.15 -2.40 -3.34
C TRP A 251 15.93 -3.31 -2.37
N SER A 252 17.11 -2.90 -1.90
CA SER A 252 17.95 -3.71 -1.00
C SER A 252 17.27 -4.23 0.29
N PRO A 253 16.21 -3.59 0.85
CA PRO A 253 15.48 -4.18 1.97
C PRO A 253 14.61 -5.39 1.60
N LEU A 254 14.30 -5.59 0.31
CA LEU A 254 13.55 -6.75 -0.19
C LEU A 254 14.48 -7.94 -0.33
N GLY A 255 14.03 -9.13 0.06
CA GLY A 255 14.75 -10.36 -0.24
C GLY A 255 14.78 -10.63 -1.76
N GLU A 256 15.78 -11.37 -2.24
CA GLU A 256 15.90 -11.71 -3.68
C GLU A 256 14.63 -12.34 -4.26
N TYR A 257 13.95 -13.17 -3.46
CA TYR A 257 12.68 -13.77 -3.83
C TYR A 257 11.60 -12.71 -4.11
N ASP A 258 11.38 -11.78 -3.16
CA ASP A 258 10.37 -10.73 -3.29
C ASP A 258 10.66 -9.80 -4.46
N GLN A 259 11.94 -9.44 -4.68
CA GLN A 259 12.33 -8.62 -5.81
C GLN A 259 11.95 -9.28 -7.14
N LYS A 260 12.24 -10.59 -7.29
CA LYS A 260 11.93 -11.36 -8.48
C LYS A 260 10.42 -11.48 -8.71
N GLU A 261 9.65 -11.76 -7.66
CA GLU A 261 8.18 -11.86 -7.75
C GLU A 261 7.54 -10.51 -8.10
N LEU A 262 8.05 -9.40 -7.54
CA LEU A 262 7.58 -8.05 -7.89
C LEU A 262 7.89 -7.69 -9.35
N GLN A 263 9.11 -8.00 -9.84
CA GLN A 263 9.48 -7.77 -11.24
C GLN A 263 8.60 -8.58 -12.20
N GLU A 264 8.41 -9.87 -11.91
CA GLU A 264 7.55 -10.72 -12.72
C GLU A 264 6.09 -10.25 -12.67
N GLY A 265 5.59 -9.85 -11.50
CA GLY A 265 4.25 -9.29 -11.36
C GLY A 265 4.05 -8.00 -12.18
N CYS A 266 5.06 -7.12 -12.21
CA CYS A 266 5.05 -5.94 -13.08
C CYS A 266 4.96 -6.34 -14.57
N ARG A 267 5.73 -7.35 -14.99
CA ARG A 267 5.70 -7.86 -16.36
C ARG A 267 4.33 -8.44 -16.73
N VAL A 268 3.72 -9.23 -15.84
CA VAL A 268 2.39 -9.81 -16.07
C VAL A 268 1.31 -8.72 -16.11
N MET A 269 1.36 -7.76 -15.18
CA MET A 269 0.49 -6.58 -15.20
C MET A 269 0.64 -5.82 -16.52
N HIS A 270 1.87 -5.58 -16.97
CA HIS A 270 2.16 -4.90 -18.22
C HIS A 270 1.51 -5.58 -19.43
N LEU A 271 1.64 -6.91 -19.53
CA LEU A 271 1.03 -7.69 -20.60
C LEU A 271 -0.51 -7.62 -20.60
N ASP A 272 -1.15 -7.61 -19.43
CA ASP A 272 -2.62 -7.48 -19.36
C ASP A 272 -3.07 -6.05 -19.70
N CYS A 273 -2.33 -5.03 -19.26
CA CYS A 273 -2.55 -3.64 -19.65
C CYS A 273 -2.47 -3.47 -21.16
N ALA A 274 -1.40 -3.97 -21.79
CA ALA A 274 -1.19 -3.86 -23.24
C ALA A 274 -2.37 -4.48 -24.02
N ARG A 275 -2.90 -5.62 -23.58
CA ARG A 275 -4.09 -6.25 -24.20
C ARG A 275 -5.36 -5.45 -23.99
N LYS A 276 -5.61 -4.95 -22.77
CA LYS A 276 -6.86 -4.24 -22.44
C LYS A 276 -6.90 -2.84 -23.03
N LEU A 277 -5.75 -2.23 -23.21
CA LEU A 277 -5.54 -0.90 -23.78
C LEU A 277 -5.06 -0.98 -25.24
N ASP A 278 -5.23 -2.12 -25.89
CA ASP A 278 -5.07 -2.22 -27.34
C ASP A 278 -6.20 -1.44 -28.05
N PHE A 279 -5.85 -0.73 -29.13
CA PHE A 279 -6.80 0.12 -29.85
C PHE A 279 -7.90 -0.70 -30.54
N GLU A 280 -7.58 -1.86 -31.11
CA GLU A 280 -8.57 -2.72 -31.77
C GLU A 280 -9.57 -3.24 -30.74
N VAL A 281 -9.08 -3.65 -29.57
CA VAL A 281 -9.94 -4.05 -28.44
C VAL A 281 -10.90 -2.93 -28.01
N PHE A 282 -10.45 -1.67 -28.01
CA PHE A 282 -11.31 -0.53 -27.77
C PHE A 282 -12.38 -0.37 -28.86
N VAL A 283 -11.98 -0.41 -30.14
CA VAL A 283 -12.91 -0.25 -31.27
C VAL A 283 -13.98 -1.34 -31.22
N ASP A 284 -13.60 -2.60 -31.06
CA ASP A 284 -14.51 -3.74 -30.99
C ASP A 284 -15.49 -3.63 -29.82
N GLN A 285 -15.00 -3.31 -28.62
CA GLN A 285 -15.84 -3.33 -27.43
C GLN A 285 -16.73 -2.09 -27.28
N ARG A 286 -16.33 -0.95 -27.83
CA ARG A 286 -17.00 0.34 -27.58
C ARG A 286 -17.60 0.97 -28.81
N ILE A 287 -16.88 0.94 -29.92
CA ILE A 287 -17.29 1.63 -31.14
C ILE A 287 -18.18 0.71 -31.98
N GLN A 288 -17.71 -0.50 -32.28
CA GLN A 288 -18.44 -1.50 -33.05
C GLN A 288 -19.75 -1.94 -32.37
N ALA A 289 -19.77 -1.98 -31.04
CA ALA A 289 -20.99 -2.30 -30.29
C ALA A 289 -22.08 -1.22 -30.39
N ALA A 290 -21.73 0.03 -30.78
CA ALA A 290 -22.68 1.13 -30.83
C ALA A 290 -22.27 2.25 -31.83
N PRO A 291 -22.11 1.94 -33.14
CA PRO A 291 -21.60 2.91 -34.13
C PRO A 291 -22.53 4.12 -34.29
N HIS A 292 -23.84 3.91 -34.10
CA HIS A 292 -24.88 4.95 -34.12
C HIS A 292 -24.69 6.07 -33.07
N ARG A 293 -23.82 5.86 -32.05
CA ARG A 293 -23.49 6.90 -31.06
C ARG A 293 -22.50 7.93 -31.58
N CYS A 294 -21.85 7.67 -32.72
CA CYS A 294 -20.99 8.64 -33.37
C CYS A 294 -21.83 9.71 -34.06
N ARG A 295 -21.56 11.00 -33.76
CA ARG A 295 -22.25 12.13 -34.40
C ARG A 295 -22.04 12.20 -35.92
N TYR A 296 -20.93 11.65 -36.39
CA TYR A 296 -20.56 11.65 -37.81
C TYR A 296 -20.90 10.33 -38.51
N SER A 297 -21.64 9.43 -37.86
CA SER A 297 -22.15 8.24 -38.52
C SER A 297 -23.13 8.66 -39.63
N THR A 298 -22.94 8.13 -40.83
CA THR A 298 -23.86 8.32 -41.95
C THR A 298 -24.92 7.22 -41.93
N ASN A 299 -26.10 7.49 -42.50
CA ASN A 299 -27.14 6.47 -42.64
C ASN A 299 -26.58 5.30 -43.48
N GLY A 300 -26.35 4.16 -42.83
CA GLY A 300 -25.80 2.96 -43.46
C GLY A 300 -24.43 2.52 -42.95
N THR A 301 -23.78 3.25 -42.03
CA THR A 301 -22.55 2.75 -41.39
C THR A 301 -22.87 1.55 -40.49
N ILE A 302 -22.48 0.36 -40.93
CA ILE A 302 -22.61 -0.90 -40.15
C ILE A 302 -21.31 -1.18 -39.42
N ASP A 303 -20.18 -0.74 -39.97
CA ASP A 303 -18.84 -0.98 -39.45
C ASP A 303 -18.30 0.26 -38.69
N GLY A 304 -17.96 0.05 -37.43
CA GLY A 304 -17.37 1.05 -36.53
C GLY A 304 -15.98 1.50 -36.99
N TYR A 305 -15.23 0.66 -37.71
CA TYR A 305 -13.93 1.02 -38.28
C TYR A 305 -14.03 2.07 -39.40
N GLU A 306 -15.20 2.19 -40.03
CA GLU A 306 -15.46 3.19 -41.09
C GLU A 306 -15.84 4.57 -40.55
N LEU A 307 -15.99 4.72 -39.22
CA LEU A 307 -16.42 5.99 -38.66
C LEU A 307 -15.35 7.08 -38.82
N PRO A 308 -15.73 8.31 -39.21
CA PRO A 308 -14.78 9.42 -39.37
C PRO A 308 -13.96 9.74 -38.11
N CYS A 309 -14.48 9.41 -36.91
CA CYS A 309 -13.78 9.62 -35.65
C CYS A 309 -12.58 8.69 -35.44
N ILE A 310 -12.51 7.53 -36.11
CA ILE A 310 -11.50 6.49 -35.82
C ILE A 310 -10.08 7.02 -35.96
N SER A 311 -9.77 7.74 -37.05
CA SER A 311 -8.44 8.31 -37.26
C SER A 311 -8.02 9.28 -36.14
N GLY A 312 -8.97 10.07 -35.61
CA GLY A 312 -8.71 10.97 -34.49
C GLY A 312 -8.43 10.21 -33.18
N LEU A 313 -9.19 9.14 -32.93
CA LEU A 313 -9.02 8.28 -31.76
C LEU A 313 -7.71 7.50 -31.83
N ASP A 314 -7.35 6.94 -32.97
CA ASP A 314 -6.12 6.16 -33.17
C ASP A 314 -4.86 7.01 -32.95
N ARG A 315 -4.82 8.22 -33.54
CA ARG A 315 -3.72 9.18 -33.31
C ARG A 315 -3.59 9.54 -31.83
N PHE A 316 -4.71 9.76 -31.16
CA PHE A 316 -4.72 10.01 -29.72
C PHE A 316 -4.16 8.80 -28.96
N TRP A 317 -4.64 7.60 -29.28
CA TRP A 317 -4.26 6.36 -28.63
C TRP A 317 -2.76 6.11 -28.75
N THR A 318 -2.23 6.25 -29.96
CA THR A 318 -0.80 6.14 -30.25
C THR A 318 0.03 7.13 -29.41
N ARG A 319 -0.42 8.39 -29.34
CA ARG A 319 0.33 9.45 -28.65
C ARG A 319 0.25 9.39 -27.12
N ARG A 320 -0.89 8.97 -26.57
CA ARG A 320 -1.20 9.11 -25.13
C ARG A 320 -1.34 7.80 -24.38
N VAL A 321 -1.64 6.70 -25.07
CA VAL A 321 -1.80 5.37 -24.46
C VAL A 321 -0.60 4.49 -24.80
N TYR A 322 -0.27 4.34 -26.09
CA TYR A 322 0.89 3.54 -26.50
C TYR A 322 2.23 4.13 -26.05
N SER A 323 2.34 5.44 -25.86
CA SER A 323 3.54 6.04 -25.26
C SER A 323 3.76 5.59 -23.82
N VAL A 324 2.70 5.40 -23.04
CA VAL A 324 2.76 4.87 -21.67
C VAL A 324 3.05 3.37 -21.68
N LEU A 325 2.40 2.62 -22.59
CA LEU A 325 2.59 1.18 -22.71
C LEU A 325 3.98 0.79 -23.25
N ASN A 326 4.55 1.59 -24.16
CA ASN A 326 5.87 1.32 -24.75
C ASN A 326 6.99 2.04 -24.00
N SER A 327 6.72 2.54 -22.78
CA SER A 327 7.77 3.12 -21.95
C SER A 327 8.91 2.11 -21.78
N PRO A 328 10.18 2.54 -21.90
CA PRO A 328 11.33 1.64 -21.70
C PRO A 328 11.41 1.07 -20.28
N THR A 329 10.64 1.62 -19.34
CA THR A 329 10.42 1.03 -18.02
C THR A 329 9.50 -0.17 -18.11
N TRP A 330 9.88 -1.32 -17.53
CA TRP A 330 9.02 -2.50 -17.41
C TRP A 330 7.73 -2.26 -16.61
N SER A 331 7.50 -1.06 -16.08
CA SER A 331 6.35 -0.69 -15.30
C SER A 331 5.43 0.30 -16.00
N ILE A 332 4.14 0.06 -15.84
CA ILE A 332 3.07 0.94 -16.31
C ILE A 332 2.60 1.77 -15.13
N ASP A 333 2.79 3.07 -15.24
CA ASP A 333 2.14 4.02 -14.36
C ASP A 333 0.70 4.24 -14.81
N LEU A 334 -0.24 3.56 -14.14
CA LEU A 334 -1.67 3.67 -14.45
C LEU A 334 -2.18 5.12 -14.38
N LEU A 335 -1.49 6.01 -13.66
CA LEU A 335 -1.89 7.41 -13.49
C LEU A 335 -1.52 8.29 -14.69
N GLN A 336 -0.63 7.83 -15.57
CA GLN A 336 -0.31 8.55 -16.81
C GLN A 336 -1.37 8.33 -17.89
N LEU A 337 -2.24 7.33 -17.73
CA LEU A 337 -3.33 7.10 -18.66
C LEU A 337 -4.37 8.22 -18.54
N PRO A 338 -4.84 8.79 -19.67
CA PRO A 338 -5.80 9.87 -19.65
C PRO A 338 -7.17 9.34 -19.21
N THR A 339 -7.64 9.83 -18.06
CA THR A 339 -8.94 9.42 -17.49
C THR A 339 -9.97 10.53 -17.52
N GLU A 340 -9.66 11.71 -18.05
CA GLU A 340 -10.58 12.83 -18.16
C GLU A 340 -10.46 13.49 -19.52
N LEU A 341 -11.54 14.10 -20.01
CA LEU A 341 -11.52 14.94 -21.21
C LEU A 341 -11.22 16.38 -20.78
N THR A 342 -10.03 16.85 -21.15
CA THR A 342 -9.57 18.23 -21.05
C THR A 342 -9.27 18.74 -22.45
N ALA A 343 -8.87 20.01 -22.59
CA ALA A 343 -8.41 20.54 -23.88
C ALA A 343 -7.25 19.70 -24.46
N ASP A 344 -6.33 19.23 -23.61
CA ASP A 344 -5.13 18.49 -24.02
C ASP A 344 -5.34 17.00 -24.24
N THR A 345 -6.43 16.46 -23.71
CA THR A 345 -6.80 15.04 -23.83
C THR A 345 -7.98 14.79 -24.76
N PHE A 346 -8.51 15.83 -25.41
CA PHE A 346 -9.57 15.66 -26.40
C PHE A 346 -8.99 15.13 -27.72
N PRO A 347 -9.47 13.99 -28.25
CA PRO A 347 -8.97 13.43 -29.50
C PRO A 347 -9.40 14.30 -30.70
N GLU A 348 -8.44 14.91 -31.38
CA GLU A 348 -8.67 15.76 -32.55
C GLU A 348 -9.41 15.00 -33.67
N GLY A 349 -10.55 15.55 -34.12
CA GLY A 349 -11.37 14.93 -35.17
C GLY A 349 -12.39 13.91 -34.66
N ALA A 350 -12.39 13.59 -33.36
CA ALA A 350 -13.44 12.77 -32.76
C ALA A 350 -14.63 13.63 -32.31
N CYS A 351 -15.83 13.04 -32.29
CA CYS A 351 -16.98 13.64 -31.64
C CYS A 351 -16.95 13.36 -30.12
N ALA A 352 -17.67 14.17 -29.33
CA ALA A 352 -17.71 14.04 -27.87
C ALA A 352 -18.14 12.65 -27.37
N SER A 353 -19.08 11.99 -28.06
CA SER A 353 -19.52 10.64 -27.68
C SER A 353 -18.41 9.60 -27.83
N CYS A 354 -17.67 9.63 -28.95
CA CYS A 354 -16.53 8.74 -29.17
C CYS A 354 -15.38 9.01 -28.20
N ALA A 355 -15.09 10.28 -27.94
CA ALA A 355 -14.09 10.69 -26.94
C ALA A 355 -14.47 10.21 -25.53
N PHE A 356 -15.75 10.31 -25.16
CA PHE A 356 -16.25 9.82 -23.88
C PHE A 356 -16.21 8.28 -23.78
N ALA A 357 -16.51 7.57 -24.88
CA ALA A 357 -16.38 6.12 -24.94
C ALA A 357 -14.93 5.67 -24.73
N MET A 358 -13.96 6.37 -25.32
CA MET A 358 -12.52 6.14 -25.11
C MET A 358 -12.13 6.33 -23.64
N ILE A 359 -12.47 7.46 -23.02
CA ILE A 359 -12.12 7.71 -21.61
C ILE A 359 -12.76 6.66 -20.68
N ASN A 360 -14.01 6.27 -20.94
CA ASN A 360 -14.64 5.20 -20.17
C ASN A 360 -13.95 3.85 -20.37
N HIS A 361 -13.46 3.55 -21.58
CA HIS A 361 -12.67 2.35 -21.83
C HIS A 361 -11.40 2.32 -20.98
N ILE A 362 -10.66 3.42 -20.95
CA ILE A 362 -9.43 3.56 -20.17
C ILE A 362 -9.72 3.42 -18.67
N ARG A 363 -10.76 4.10 -18.16
CA ARG A 363 -11.19 3.98 -16.74
C ARG A 363 -11.62 2.56 -16.37
N ASP A 364 -12.33 1.89 -17.27
CA ASP A 364 -12.78 0.52 -17.07
C ASP A 364 -11.59 -0.46 -17.09
N ALA A 365 -10.64 -0.26 -18.01
CA ALA A 365 -9.39 -1.02 -18.04
C ALA A 365 -8.59 -0.84 -16.73
N GLN A 366 -8.37 0.40 -16.29
CA GLN A 366 -7.70 0.69 -15.02
C GLN A 366 -8.38 0.01 -13.83
N TYR A 367 -9.71 0.03 -13.78
CA TYR A 367 -10.45 -0.65 -12.72
C TYR A 367 -10.22 -2.17 -12.74
N VAL A 368 -10.30 -2.79 -13.91
CA VAL A 368 -10.09 -4.24 -14.06
C VAL A 368 -8.65 -4.63 -13.73
N ILE A 369 -7.67 -3.82 -14.14
CA ILE A 369 -6.26 -4.02 -13.78
C ILE A 369 -6.09 -3.87 -12.27
N TRP A 370 -6.71 -2.86 -11.66
CA TRP A 370 -6.59 -2.59 -10.23
C TRP A 370 -7.11 -3.76 -9.38
N VAL A 371 -8.31 -4.28 -9.64
CA VAL A 371 -8.86 -5.39 -8.84
C VAL A 371 -8.05 -6.70 -8.99
N LYS A 372 -7.17 -6.78 -9.99
CA LYS A 372 -6.27 -7.91 -10.24
C LYS A 372 -4.87 -7.77 -9.67
N LEU A 373 -4.52 -6.63 -9.04
CA LEU A 373 -3.20 -6.46 -8.43
C LEU A 373 -2.81 -7.64 -7.51
N PRO A 374 -3.70 -8.23 -6.69
CA PRO A 374 -3.36 -9.41 -5.90
C PRO A 374 -2.95 -10.62 -6.74
N ILE A 375 -3.49 -10.76 -7.95
CA ILE A 375 -3.17 -11.87 -8.86
C ILE A 375 -1.80 -11.63 -9.49
N TYR A 376 -1.54 -10.44 -10.03
CA TYR A 376 -0.26 -10.13 -10.68
C TYR A 376 0.93 -10.34 -9.75
N PHE A 377 0.80 -9.92 -8.49
CA PHE A 377 1.86 -10.04 -7.49
C PHE A 377 1.76 -11.32 -6.63
N ARG A 378 0.88 -12.26 -7.00
CA ARG A 378 0.68 -13.56 -6.32
C ARG A 378 0.36 -13.45 -4.83
N LEU A 379 -0.39 -12.42 -4.47
CA LEU A 379 -0.86 -12.09 -3.11
C LEU A 379 -2.29 -12.59 -2.84
N PHE A 380 -2.90 -13.35 -3.75
CA PHE A 380 -4.30 -13.79 -3.68
C PHE A 380 -4.67 -14.67 -2.47
N GLY A 381 -3.68 -15.22 -1.75
CA GLY A 381 -3.88 -15.93 -0.48
C GLY A 381 -3.70 -15.07 0.77
N LEU A 382 -3.23 -13.83 0.61
CA LEU A 382 -2.92 -12.91 1.71
C LEU A 382 -3.97 -11.81 1.87
N VAL A 383 -4.72 -11.50 0.81
CA VAL A 383 -5.74 -10.43 0.82
C VAL A 383 -7.15 -10.98 0.65
N PRO A 384 -8.19 -10.26 1.11
CA PRO A 384 -9.59 -10.63 0.87
C PRO A 384 -9.91 -10.74 -0.62
N ALA A 385 -10.85 -11.61 -1.00
CA ALA A 385 -11.27 -11.79 -2.40
C ALA A 385 -11.89 -10.50 -2.99
N GLU A 386 -12.51 -9.69 -2.14
CA GLU A 386 -13.11 -8.40 -2.49
C GLU A 386 -12.12 -7.23 -2.52
N TRP A 387 -10.81 -7.50 -2.49
CA TRP A 387 -9.78 -6.46 -2.49
C TRP A 387 -9.89 -5.52 -3.70
N GLY A 388 -9.81 -4.21 -3.47
CA GLY A 388 -9.77 -3.20 -4.53
C GLY A 388 -11.12 -2.85 -5.17
N PHE A 389 -12.19 -3.59 -4.90
CA PHE A 389 -13.49 -3.43 -5.58
C PHE A 389 -14.24 -2.14 -5.25
N GLY A 390 -14.02 -1.56 -4.06
CA GLY A 390 -14.71 -0.35 -3.62
C GLY A 390 -16.12 -0.58 -3.06
N PRO A 391 -16.73 0.46 -2.45
CA PRO A 391 -18.08 0.38 -1.90
C PRO A 391 -19.16 0.18 -2.98
N ASP A 392 -18.95 0.71 -4.19
CA ASP A 392 -19.91 0.66 -5.31
C ASP A 392 -19.70 -0.53 -6.26
N ARG A 393 -19.08 -1.62 -5.79
CA ARG A 393 -18.62 -2.72 -6.65
C ARG A 393 -19.69 -3.29 -7.56
N VAL A 394 -20.92 -3.48 -7.06
CA VAL A 394 -22.03 -4.08 -7.83
C VAL A 394 -22.36 -3.20 -9.04
N LYS A 395 -22.48 -1.90 -8.81
CA LYS A 395 -22.74 -0.92 -9.87
C LYS A 395 -21.55 -0.85 -10.83
N ARG A 396 -20.32 -0.82 -10.31
CA ARG A 396 -19.11 -0.71 -11.14
C ARG A 396 -18.94 -1.91 -12.07
N ILE A 397 -19.09 -3.13 -11.56
CA ILE A 397 -19.04 -4.38 -12.33
C ILE A 397 -20.14 -4.43 -13.40
N ALA A 398 -21.37 -4.01 -13.05
CA ALA A 398 -22.49 -3.97 -13.99
C ALA A 398 -22.27 -2.99 -15.16
N MET A 399 -21.41 -1.98 -15.00
CA MET A 399 -21.08 -1.02 -16.06
C MET A 399 -19.95 -1.49 -16.99
N LEU A 400 -19.20 -2.54 -16.61
CA LEU A 400 -18.11 -3.06 -17.43
C LEU A 400 -18.63 -3.72 -18.73
N PRO A 401 -17.81 -3.71 -19.80
CA PRO A 401 -17.99 -4.59 -20.96
C PRO A 401 -18.19 -6.04 -20.53
N LYS A 402 -18.98 -6.80 -21.29
CA LYS A 402 -19.35 -8.19 -20.93
C LYS A 402 -18.14 -9.07 -20.63
N ILE A 403 -17.08 -8.96 -21.43
CA ILE A 403 -15.84 -9.75 -21.28
C ILE A 403 -15.20 -9.44 -19.92
N TRP A 404 -14.97 -8.16 -19.62
CA TRP A 404 -14.36 -7.74 -18.36
C TRP A 404 -15.26 -7.97 -17.15
N ARG A 405 -16.58 -7.86 -17.31
CA ARG A 405 -17.53 -8.23 -16.25
C ARG A 405 -17.39 -9.68 -15.87
N THR A 406 -17.32 -10.58 -16.85
CA THR A 406 -17.16 -12.01 -16.64
C THR A 406 -15.84 -12.27 -15.93
N GLU A 407 -14.75 -11.72 -16.45
CA GLU A 407 -13.40 -11.82 -15.87
C GLU A 407 -13.34 -11.36 -14.40
N VAL A 408 -13.95 -10.21 -14.09
CA VAL A 408 -13.96 -9.66 -12.72
C VAL A 408 -14.88 -10.47 -11.79
N THR A 409 -16.00 -10.98 -12.30
CA THR A 409 -16.92 -11.82 -11.52
C THR A 409 -16.27 -13.16 -11.17
N GLU A 410 -15.54 -13.75 -12.11
CA GLU A 410 -14.77 -14.98 -11.86
C GLU A 410 -13.76 -14.81 -10.72
N ILE A 411 -13.07 -13.66 -10.65
CA ILE A 411 -12.11 -13.38 -9.57
C ILE A 411 -12.81 -13.37 -8.21
N LEU A 412 -14.01 -12.80 -8.12
CA LEU A 412 -14.80 -12.79 -6.90
C LEU A 412 -15.29 -14.19 -6.49
N GLU A 413 -15.69 -15.01 -7.46
CA GLU A 413 -16.32 -16.30 -7.22
C GLU A 413 -15.31 -17.43 -6.92
N ARG A 414 -14.14 -17.39 -7.54
CA ARG A 414 -13.19 -18.52 -7.54
C ARG A 414 -12.31 -18.62 -6.27
N GLY A 415 -12.36 -17.63 -5.39
CA GLY A 415 -11.63 -17.62 -4.13
C GLY A 415 -10.09 -17.73 -4.27
N PRO A 416 -9.35 -17.90 -3.15
CA PRO A 416 -7.89 -17.87 -3.15
C PRO A 416 -7.22 -19.03 -3.92
N GLY A 417 -7.88 -20.18 -4.05
CA GLY A 417 -7.28 -21.39 -4.61
C GLY A 417 -7.02 -21.36 -6.11
N GLU A 418 -7.71 -20.48 -6.86
CA GLU A 418 -7.58 -20.41 -8.32
C GLU A 418 -6.69 -19.27 -8.81
N GLY A 419 -6.20 -18.40 -7.91
CA GLY A 419 -5.38 -17.24 -8.27
C GLY A 419 -4.15 -17.61 -9.10
N GLN A 420 -3.52 -18.77 -8.83
CA GLN A 420 -2.39 -19.27 -9.60
C GLN A 420 -2.76 -19.59 -11.05
N THR A 421 -3.94 -20.19 -11.30
CA THR A 421 -4.41 -20.49 -12.66
C THR A 421 -4.66 -19.21 -13.45
N ILE A 422 -5.28 -18.20 -12.83
CA ILE A 422 -5.51 -16.89 -13.46
C ILE A 422 -4.16 -16.24 -13.80
N TYR A 423 -3.23 -16.25 -12.84
CA TYR A 423 -1.87 -15.74 -13.04
C TYR A 423 -1.17 -16.41 -14.23
N ASP A 424 -1.19 -17.75 -14.31
CA ASP A 424 -0.54 -18.47 -15.41
C ASP A 424 -1.16 -18.14 -16.78
N GLN A 425 -2.47 -17.94 -16.86
CA GLN A 425 -3.14 -17.50 -18.09
C GLN A 425 -2.69 -16.09 -18.52
N LEU A 426 -2.64 -15.15 -17.56
CA LEU A 426 -2.18 -13.78 -17.80
C LEU A 426 -0.72 -13.80 -18.25
N ARG A 427 0.13 -14.56 -17.55
CA ARG A 427 1.56 -14.70 -17.83
C ARG A 427 1.85 -15.23 -19.24
N ASN A 428 1.08 -16.22 -19.69
CA ASN A 428 1.32 -16.94 -20.94
C ASN A 428 0.70 -16.28 -22.18
N GLY A 429 0.07 -15.11 -22.05
CA GLY A 429 -0.58 -14.51 -23.22
C GLY A 429 -1.89 -15.19 -23.62
N ALA A 430 -2.38 -16.15 -22.84
CA ALA A 430 -3.56 -16.92 -23.22
C ALA A 430 -4.76 -15.98 -23.32
N PRO A 431 -5.45 -15.92 -24.47
CA PRO A 431 -6.71 -15.19 -24.57
C PRO A 431 -7.72 -15.85 -23.63
N ARG A 432 -8.45 -15.02 -22.88
CA ARG A 432 -9.63 -15.44 -22.13
C ARG A 432 -10.88 -15.14 -22.95
#